data_AF-A0A931IIU4-F1
#
_entry.id   AF-A0A931IIU4-F1
#
_cell.length_a   1.000
_cell.length_b   1.000
_cell.length_c   1.000
_cell.angle_alpha   90.00
_cell.angle_beta   90.00
_cell.angle_gamma   90.00
#
_symmetry.space_group_name_H-M   'P 1'
#
loop_
_entity.id
_entity.type
_entity.pdbx_description
1 polymer ?
#
loop_
_entity_poly.entity_id
_entity_poly.type
_entity_poly.pdbx_seq_one_letter_code
_entity_poly.pdbx_strand_id
1 'polypeptide(L)'
;MITINTYFKKKHSWVVEHFPHEVYDDNFHLRNATDCFVHIDEMENEENINFFKHQICKYSQTAIIITYKDEILLNFTSYDPNQWYSLLVALGEAWRTGEGHGFTYDRQLHFRMKTLGNNQMKLQFDYDEDHIVSSTILPENELTTAILTEAKKYYSTLIRFDVDLSKELASINRILGIDLFESLI
;
A
#
# COMPACT_ATOMS: atom_id res chain seq x y z
N MET A 1 -17.38 -3.34 6.27
CA MET A 1 -16.76 -3.68 4.99
C MET A 1 -15.33 -3.18 5.05
N ILE A 2 -14.37 -3.96 4.58
CA ILE A 2 -12.98 -3.52 4.41
C ILE A 2 -12.85 -2.71 3.13
N THR A 3 -12.02 -1.69 3.15
CA THR A 3 -11.67 -0.91 1.97
C THR A 3 -10.17 -0.68 2.02
N ILE A 4 -9.52 -0.87 0.86
CA ILE A 4 -8.09 -0.63 0.68
C ILE A 4 -7.96 0.29 -0.51
N ASN A 5 -7.33 1.44 -0.28
CA ASN A 5 -7.15 2.47 -1.29
C ASN A 5 -5.65 2.76 -1.45
N THR A 6 -5.20 2.80 -2.69
CA THR A 6 -3.82 3.15 -3.05
C THR A 6 -3.74 4.58 -3.56
N TYR A 7 -2.72 5.28 -3.12
CA TYR A 7 -2.44 6.63 -3.57
C TYR A 7 -0.99 6.80 -4.00
N PHE A 8 -0.78 7.54 -5.08
CA PHE A 8 0.54 7.97 -5.52
C PHE A 8 0.82 9.39 -5.04
N LYS A 9 1.94 9.58 -4.36
CA LYS A 9 2.39 10.92 -3.96
C LYS A 9 2.83 11.72 -5.19
N LYS A 10 2.36 12.95 -5.31
CA LYS A 10 2.83 13.90 -6.32
C LYS A 10 4.30 14.26 -6.06
N LYS A 11 5.02 14.61 -7.13
CA LYS A 11 6.42 15.02 -7.01
C LYS A 11 6.59 16.23 -6.10
N HIS A 12 7.71 16.23 -5.39
CA HIS A 12 8.11 17.37 -4.56
C HIS A 12 8.12 18.69 -5.35
N SER A 13 8.56 18.69 -6.62
CA SER A 13 8.54 19.90 -7.46
C SER A 13 7.14 20.48 -7.66
N TRP A 14 6.13 19.63 -7.87
CA TRP A 14 4.74 20.07 -8.01
C TRP A 14 4.23 20.64 -6.69
N VAL A 15 4.54 19.97 -5.56
CA VAL A 15 4.16 20.42 -4.22
C VAL A 15 4.76 21.81 -3.92
N VAL A 16 6.03 22.02 -4.25
CA VAL A 16 6.72 23.31 -4.03
C VAL A 16 6.12 24.44 -4.86
N GLU A 17 5.68 24.15 -6.08
CA GLU A 17 5.04 25.12 -6.97
C GLU A 17 3.65 25.54 -6.46
N HIS A 18 2.88 24.59 -5.91
CA HIS A 18 1.49 24.82 -5.49
C HIS A 18 1.36 25.32 -4.05
N PHE A 19 2.35 25.04 -3.20
CA PHE A 19 2.40 25.49 -1.80
C PHE A 19 3.69 26.29 -1.53
N PRO A 20 3.91 27.40 -2.23
CA PRO A 20 5.13 28.17 -2.06
C PRO A 20 5.20 28.69 -0.61
N HIS A 21 6.40 28.63 -0.03
CA HIS A 21 6.74 29.11 1.32
C HIS A 21 6.35 28.20 2.51
N GLU A 22 5.97 26.95 2.25
CA GLU A 22 5.72 25.97 3.31
C GLU A 22 6.97 25.17 3.70
N VAL A 23 6.91 24.57 4.90
CA VAL A 23 7.89 23.56 5.34
C VAL A 23 7.32 22.17 5.03
N TYR A 24 8.00 21.42 4.15
CA TYR A 24 7.53 20.13 3.66
C TYR A 24 7.98 18.98 4.56
N ASP A 25 7.40 18.92 5.77
CA ASP A 25 7.54 17.78 6.68
C ASP A 25 6.39 16.77 6.52
N ASP A 26 6.42 15.66 7.25
CA ASP A 26 5.35 14.65 7.19
C ASP A 26 3.99 15.22 7.64
N ASN A 27 3.99 16.14 8.60
CA ASN A 27 2.76 16.79 9.04
C ASN A 27 2.13 17.62 7.93
N PHE A 28 2.93 18.30 7.10
CA PHE A 28 2.45 19.01 5.92
C PHE A 28 1.76 18.04 4.95
N HIS A 29 2.38 16.90 4.66
CA HIS A 29 1.80 15.91 3.74
C HIS A 29 0.51 15.29 4.28
N LEU A 30 0.40 15.06 5.58
CA LEU A 30 -0.81 14.56 6.22
C LEU A 30 -1.95 15.58 6.20
N ARG A 31 -1.65 16.86 6.48
CA ARG A 31 -2.65 17.94 6.47
C ARG A 31 -3.18 18.24 5.07
N ASN A 32 -2.33 18.06 4.05
CA ASN A 32 -2.64 18.33 2.65
C ASN A 32 -2.71 17.03 1.83
N ALA A 33 -3.16 15.94 2.44
CA ALA A 33 -3.15 14.62 1.79
C ALA A 33 -3.96 14.60 0.48
N THR A 34 -5.11 15.28 0.47
CA THR A 34 -5.97 15.42 -0.72
C THR A 34 -5.27 16.07 -1.90
N ASP A 35 -4.35 16.99 -1.64
CA ASP A 35 -3.64 17.73 -2.69
C ASP A 35 -2.32 17.08 -3.06
N CYS A 36 -1.65 16.45 -2.09
CA CYS A 36 -0.33 15.84 -2.25
C CYS A 36 -0.38 14.42 -2.83
N PHE A 37 -1.53 13.77 -2.82
CA PHE A 37 -1.69 12.38 -3.25
C PHE A 37 -2.82 12.25 -4.28
N VAL A 38 -2.64 11.35 -5.24
CA VAL A 38 -3.63 11.04 -6.29
C VAL A 38 -4.12 9.62 -6.07
N HIS A 39 -5.44 9.43 -6.03
CA HIS A 39 -6.04 8.10 -5.91
C HIS A 39 -5.73 7.27 -7.15
N ILE A 40 -5.46 5.97 -6.98
CA ILE A 40 -5.12 5.10 -8.10
C ILE A 40 -6.22 5.01 -9.19
N ASP A 41 -7.50 5.17 -8.82
CA ASP A 41 -8.61 5.22 -9.80
C ASP A 41 -8.53 6.41 -10.74
N GLU A 42 -7.91 7.51 -10.29
CA GLU A 42 -7.76 8.70 -11.11
C GLU A 42 -6.63 8.55 -12.13
N MET A 43 -5.88 7.44 -12.10
CA MET A 43 -4.81 7.13 -13.07
C MET A 43 -5.35 6.73 -14.45
N GLU A 44 -6.68 6.66 -14.61
CA GLU A 44 -7.32 6.54 -15.93
C GLU A 44 -7.56 7.90 -16.59
N ASN A 45 -7.48 9.01 -15.85
CA ASN A 45 -7.60 10.36 -16.39
C ASN A 45 -6.34 10.73 -17.19
N GLU A 46 -6.51 11.19 -18.43
CA GLU A 46 -5.42 11.59 -19.33
C GLU A 46 -4.52 12.68 -18.73
N GLU A 47 -5.06 13.60 -17.92
CA GLU A 47 -4.29 14.62 -17.20
C GLU A 47 -3.32 13.98 -16.20
N ASN A 48 -3.80 13.04 -15.39
CA ASN A 48 -2.99 12.31 -14.42
C ASN A 48 -2.01 11.37 -15.13
N ILE A 49 -2.41 10.71 -16.21
CA ILE A 49 -1.51 9.89 -17.02
C ILE A 49 -0.35 10.76 -17.53
N ASN A 50 -0.63 11.92 -18.11
CA ASN A 50 0.43 12.81 -18.62
C ASN A 50 1.29 13.39 -17.50
N PHE A 51 0.68 13.73 -16.35
CA PHE A 51 1.41 14.14 -15.16
C PHE A 51 2.37 13.05 -14.70
N PHE A 52 1.95 11.79 -14.74
CA PHE A 52 2.72 10.65 -14.21
C PHE A 52 3.53 9.85 -15.24
N LYS A 53 3.38 10.10 -16.55
CA LYS A 53 3.87 9.25 -17.66
C LYS A 53 5.35 8.89 -17.61
N HIS A 54 6.16 9.80 -17.10
CA HIS A 54 7.61 9.62 -16.92
C HIS A 54 8.02 9.76 -15.45
N GLN A 55 7.07 9.58 -14.54
CA GLN A 55 7.19 9.94 -13.12
C GLN A 55 6.77 8.82 -12.18
N ILE A 56 5.83 7.97 -12.61
CA ILE A 56 5.59 6.69 -11.96
C ILE A 56 6.73 5.77 -12.33
N CYS A 57 7.56 5.49 -11.34
CA CYS A 57 8.55 4.45 -11.40
C CYS A 57 8.46 3.64 -10.11
N LYS A 58 9.22 2.55 -10.00
CA LYS A 58 9.33 1.76 -8.77
C LYS A 58 9.71 2.56 -7.51
N TYR A 59 10.09 3.83 -7.64
CA TYR A 59 10.45 4.71 -6.53
C TYR A 59 9.39 5.79 -6.22
N SER A 60 8.21 5.71 -6.85
CA SER A 60 7.10 6.61 -6.53
C SER A 60 6.56 6.29 -5.15
N GLN A 61 6.65 7.27 -4.25
CA GLN A 61 6.12 7.15 -2.90
C GLN A 61 4.62 6.83 -2.97
N THR A 62 4.26 5.68 -2.42
CA THR A 62 2.90 5.15 -2.44
C THR A 62 2.37 5.12 -1.02
N ALA A 63 1.11 5.48 -0.83
CA ALA A 63 0.41 5.33 0.44
C ALA A 63 -0.73 4.32 0.28
N ILE A 64 -0.81 3.37 1.22
CA ILE A 64 -1.91 2.39 1.31
C ILE A 64 -2.76 2.73 2.53
N ILE A 65 -4.05 2.99 2.29
CA ILE A 65 -5.02 3.26 3.35
C ILE A 65 -5.90 2.04 3.50
N ILE A 66 -5.95 1.47 4.71
CA ILE A 66 -6.78 0.31 5.04
C ILE A 66 -7.81 0.75 6.07
N THR A 67 -9.09 0.57 5.75
CA THR A 67 -10.20 0.86 6.67
C THR A 67 -11.10 -0.35 6.83
N TYR A 68 -11.64 -0.57 8.04
CA TYR A 68 -12.63 -1.61 8.30
C TYR A 68 -13.71 -1.08 9.25
N LYS A 69 -14.98 -1.10 8.79
CA LYS A 69 -16.13 -0.55 9.56
C LYS A 69 -15.85 0.88 10.07
N ASP A 70 -15.34 1.71 9.18
CA ASP A 70 -14.98 3.12 9.43
C ASP A 70 -13.77 3.33 10.36
N GLU A 71 -13.14 2.27 10.87
CA GLU A 71 -11.87 2.35 11.60
C GLU A 71 -10.70 2.34 10.61
N ILE A 72 -9.79 3.31 10.76
CA ILE A 72 -8.53 3.37 10.01
C ILE A 72 -7.54 2.40 10.65
N LEU A 73 -7.14 1.37 9.90
CA LEU A 73 -6.15 0.38 10.33
C LEU A 73 -4.72 0.77 9.90
N LEU A 74 -4.59 1.38 8.72
CA LEU A 74 -3.35 1.90 8.16
C LEU A 74 -3.66 3.20 7.40
N ASN A 75 -2.80 4.22 7.51
CA ASN A 75 -3.03 5.52 6.88
C ASN A 75 -1.75 6.12 6.23
N PHE A 76 -1.87 7.38 5.79
CA PHE A 76 -0.82 8.16 5.15
C PHE A 76 0.44 8.40 6.02
N THR A 77 0.46 8.03 7.31
CA THR A 77 1.69 8.16 8.13
C THR A 77 2.79 7.23 7.68
N SER A 78 2.47 6.23 6.85
CA SER A 78 3.46 5.44 6.12
C SER A 78 3.21 5.56 4.62
N TYR A 79 4.14 6.19 3.91
CA TYR A 79 4.20 6.14 2.46
C TYR A 79 5.62 5.76 2.04
N ASP A 80 5.74 4.72 1.23
CA ASP A 80 7.02 4.19 0.76
C ASP A 80 6.87 3.66 -0.66
N PRO A 81 7.91 3.76 -1.52
CA PRO A 81 7.83 3.19 -2.85
C PRO A 81 7.64 1.67 -2.91
N ASN A 82 8.09 0.96 -1.87
CA ASN A 82 7.98 -0.50 -1.78
C ASN A 82 6.86 -0.94 -0.84
N GLN A 83 5.94 -0.05 -0.44
CA GLN A 83 4.94 -0.35 0.58
C GLN A 83 4.05 -1.55 0.19
N TRP A 84 3.63 -1.66 -1.07
CA TRP A 84 2.87 -2.82 -1.56
C TRP A 84 3.67 -4.11 -1.50
N TYR A 85 4.94 -4.09 -1.92
CA TYR A 85 5.82 -5.25 -1.83
C TYR A 85 5.99 -5.70 -0.38
N SER A 86 6.33 -4.77 0.51
CA SER A 86 6.52 -5.05 1.93
C SER A 86 5.24 -5.57 2.61
N LEU A 87 4.09 -4.99 2.27
CA LEU A 87 2.79 -5.47 2.75
C LEU A 87 2.52 -6.91 2.30
N LEU A 88 2.68 -7.21 1.01
CA LEU A 88 2.41 -8.55 0.47
C LEU A 88 3.38 -9.61 1.00
N VAL A 89 4.66 -9.26 1.15
CA VAL A 89 5.67 -10.14 1.75
C VAL A 89 5.29 -10.45 3.20
N ALA A 90 5.02 -9.41 4.01
CA ALA A 90 4.67 -9.58 5.41
C ALA A 90 3.38 -10.40 5.57
N LEU A 91 2.37 -10.20 4.72
CA LEU A 91 1.16 -11.01 4.75
C LEU A 91 1.41 -12.46 4.36
N GLY A 92 2.22 -12.70 3.33
CA GLY A 92 2.62 -14.05 2.93
C GLY A 92 3.36 -14.81 4.02
N GLU A 93 4.23 -14.13 4.74
CA GLU A 93 4.89 -14.66 5.94
C GLU A 93 3.86 -14.91 7.05
N ALA A 94 3.04 -13.91 7.38
CA ALA A 94 2.07 -13.98 8.46
C ALA A 94 1.01 -15.07 8.26
N TRP A 95 0.58 -15.35 7.02
CA TRP A 95 -0.29 -16.49 6.71
C TRP A 95 0.36 -17.84 6.99
N ARG A 96 1.69 -17.94 6.86
CA ARG A 96 2.44 -19.18 7.06
C ARG A 96 2.84 -19.42 8.50
N THR A 97 3.19 -18.36 9.22
CA THR A 97 3.83 -18.44 10.55
C THR A 97 3.02 -17.78 11.66
N GLY A 98 1.99 -17.00 11.32
CA GLY A 98 1.24 -16.13 12.22
C GLY A 98 1.81 -14.73 12.38
N GLU A 99 3.04 -14.49 11.91
CA GLU A 99 3.73 -13.20 12.02
C GLU A 99 4.55 -12.92 10.77
N GLY A 100 4.52 -11.69 10.29
CA GLY A 100 5.31 -11.26 9.15
C GLY A 100 5.84 -9.86 9.33
N HIS A 101 6.95 -9.58 8.66
CA HIS A 101 7.65 -8.32 8.83
C HIS A 101 7.79 -7.60 7.49
N GLY A 102 7.47 -6.30 7.52
CA GLY A 102 7.66 -5.39 6.39
C GLY A 102 8.47 -4.17 6.80
N PHE A 103 8.87 -3.39 5.81
CA PHE A 103 9.52 -2.11 6.02
C PHE A 103 8.66 -1.00 5.41
N THR A 104 8.53 0.11 6.12
CA THR A 104 7.94 1.34 5.58
C THR A 104 8.89 2.49 5.89
N TYR A 105 9.51 3.06 4.86
CA TYR A 105 10.43 4.20 4.91
C TYR A 105 11.57 4.08 5.94
N ASP A 106 11.32 4.49 7.18
CA ASP A 106 12.26 4.51 8.30
C ASP A 106 11.86 3.58 9.46
N ARG A 107 10.72 2.89 9.36
CA ARG A 107 10.16 2.06 10.43
C ARG A 107 9.94 0.63 9.98
N GLN A 108 10.13 -0.30 10.92
CA GLN A 108 9.71 -1.68 10.71
C GLN A 108 8.21 -1.77 10.99
N LEU A 109 7.45 -2.22 9.99
CA LEU A 109 6.02 -2.49 10.13
C LEU A 109 5.85 -3.97 10.43
N HIS A 110 5.31 -4.28 11.60
CA HIS A 110 5.05 -5.66 12.03
C HIS A 110 3.59 -5.99 11.75
N PHE A 111 3.39 -7.10 11.06
CA PHE A 111 2.09 -7.66 10.72
C PHE A 111 1.88 -8.93 11.52
N ARG A 112 0.95 -8.89 12.48
CA ARG A 112 0.59 -10.08 13.24
C ARG A 112 -0.81 -10.53 12.84
N MET A 113 -0.91 -11.79 12.42
CA MET A 113 -2.15 -12.41 12.00
C MET A 113 -2.39 -13.67 12.80
N LYS A 114 -3.55 -13.73 13.45
CA LYS A 114 -3.98 -14.92 14.17
C LYS A 114 -5.34 -15.35 13.68
N THR A 115 -5.39 -16.47 12.95
CA THR A 115 -6.65 -17.12 12.59
C THR A 115 -7.38 -17.54 13.86
N LEU A 116 -8.64 -17.11 13.99
CA LEU A 116 -9.52 -17.43 15.11
C LEU A 116 -10.52 -18.54 14.76
N GLY A 117 -10.55 -18.97 13.49
CA GLY A 117 -11.53 -19.92 12.96
C GLY A 117 -12.79 -19.22 12.45
N ASN A 118 -13.67 -19.98 11.78
CA ASN A 118 -14.95 -19.46 11.24
C ASN A 118 -14.80 -18.20 10.36
N ASN A 119 -13.77 -18.18 9.50
CA ASN A 119 -13.42 -17.04 8.64
C ASN A 119 -13.10 -15.75 9.44
N GLN A 120 -12.72 -15.84 10.72
CA GLN A 120 -12.28 -14.69 11.51
C GLN A 120 -10.78 -14.73 11.72
N MET A 121 -10.18 -13.54 11.67
CA MET A 121 -8.76 -13.35 11.92
C MET A 121 -8.56 -12.09 12.74
N LYS A 122 -7.67 -12.18 13.74
CA LYS A 122 -7.13 -11.00 14.41
C LYS A 122 -5.96 -10.46 13.57
N LEU A 123 -6.08 -9.22 13.13
CA LEU A 123 -5.03 -8.48 12.44
C LEU A 123 -4.50 -7.38 13.36
N GLN A 124 -3.19 -7.25 13.45
CA GLN A 124 -2.53 -6.19 14.21
C GLN A 124 -1.37 -5.60 13.40
N PHE A 125 -1.31 -4.27 13.39
CA PHE A 125 -0.23 -3.48 12.81
C PHE A 125 0.52 -2.79 13.95
N ASP A 126 1.83 -3.00 14.01
CA ASP A 126 2.71 -2.32 14.95
C ASP A 126 3.84 -1.61 14.20
N TYR A 127 4.20 -0.40 14.63
CA TYR A 127 5.49 0.22 14.28
C TYR A 127 6.49 -0.09 15.38
N ASP A 128 7.64 -0.63 15.00
CA ASP A 128 8.67 -1.06 15.93
C ASP A 128 8.10 -2.07 16.98
N GLU A 129 8.87 -2.48 17.99
CA GLU A 129 8.44 -3.57 18.89
C GLU A 129 7.29 -3.17 19.84
N ASP A 130 7.04 -1.88 20.07
CA ASP A 130 6.20 -1.39 21.18
C ASP A 130 5.09 -0.39 20.79
N HIS A 131 4.87 -0.08 19.50
CA HIS A 131 3.86 0.90 19.10
C HIS A 131 2.72 0.28 18.28
N ILE A 132 1.65 -0.13 18.96
CA ILE A 132 0.44 -0.64 18.30
C ILE A 132 -0.23 0.49 17.54
N VAL A 133 -0.32 0.33 16.21
CA VAL A 133 -1.02 1.25 15.30
C VAL A 133 -2.51 0.92 15.30
N SER A 134 -2.82 -0.36 15.10
CA SER A 134 -4.20 -0.85 15.10
C SER A 134 -4.26 -2.34 15.42
N SER A 135 -5.37 -2.77 16.00
CA SER A 135 -5.64 -4.19 16.26
C SER A 135 -7.13 -4.44 16.12
N THR A 136 -7.52 -5.35 15.23
CA THR A 136 -8.94 -5.60 14.94
C THR A 136 -9.20 -7.07 14.63
N ILE A 137 -10.47 -7.48 14.73
CA ILE A 137 -10.94 -8.79 14.30
C ILE A 137 -11.82 -8.58 13.07
N LEU A 138 -11.41 -9.18 11.96
CA LEU A 138 -12.07 -9.02 10.66
C LEU A 138 -12.20 -10.36 9.92
N PRO A 139 -13.05 -10.42 8.87
CA PRO A 139 -13.17 -11.63 8.09
C PRO A 139 -11.94 -11.85 7.20
N GLU A 140 -11.32 -13.02 7.32
CA GLU A 140 -10.07 -13.35 6.61
C GLU A 140 -10.24 -13.24 5.10
N ASN A 141 -11.28 -13.86 4.54
CA ASN A 141 -11.57 -13.80 3.11
C ASN A 141 -11.78 -12.38 2.59
N GLU A 142 -12.42 -11.52 3.39
CA GLU A 142 -12.71 -10.14 3.00
C GLU A 142 -11.42 -9.33 2.88
N LEU A 143 -10.50 -9.48 3.85
CA LEU A 143 -9.17 -8.89 3.80
C LEU A 143 -8.39 -9.41 2.59
N THR A 144 -8.31 -10.73 2.41
CA THR A 144 -7.57 -11.33 1.31
C THR A 144 -8.06 -10.83 -0.04
N THR A 145 -9.38 -10.83 -0.27
CA THR A 145 -9.95 -10.34 -1.52
C THR A 145 -9.64 -8.86 -1.76
N ALA A 146 -9.78 -8.01 -0.75
CA ALA A 146 -9.50 -6.59 -0.90
C ALA A 146 -8.02 -6.31 -1.21
N ILE A 147 -7.09 -6.99 -0.52
CA ILE A 147 -5.65 -6.85 -0.72
C ILE A 147 -5.27 -7.28 -2.13
N LEU A 148 -5.72 -8.45 -2.58
CA LEU A 148 -5.37 -8.96 -3.91
C LEU A 148 -5.94 -8.07 -5.02
N THR A 149 -7.17 -7.57 -4.83
CA THR A 149 -7.82 -6.68 -5.81
C THR A 149 -7.03 -5.39 -5.97
N GLU A 150 -6.71 -4.73 -4.86
CA GLU A 150 -6.04 -3.44 -4.90
C GLU A 150 -4.55 -3.56 -5.28
N ALA A 151 -3.86 -4.63 -4.84
CA ALA A 151 -2.50 -4.94 -5.29
C ALA A 151 -2.44 -5.16 -6.80
N LYS A 152 -3.37 -5.95 -7.35
CA LYS A 152 -3.45 -6.19 -8.80
C LYS A 152 -3.58 -4.89 -9.56
N LYS A 153 -4.43 -3.98 -9.08
CA LYS A 153 -4.63 -2.65 -9.67
C LYS A 153 -3.35 -1.81 -9.61
N TYR A 154 -2.65 -1.77 -8.47
CA TYR A 154 -1.37 -1.08 -8.31
C TYR A 154 -0.33 -1.54 -9.33
N TYR A 155 -0.06 -2.85 -9.38
CA TYR A 155 0.95 -3.41 -10.27
C TYR A 155 0.57 -3.28 -11.75
N SER A 156 -0.72 -3.42 -12.09
CA SER A 156 -1.21 -3.16 -13.46
C SER A 156 -0.96 -1.72 -13.89
N THR A 157 -1.20 -0.76 -12.98
CA THR A 157 -0.92 0.65 -13.23
C THR A 157 0.56 0.86 -13.48
N LEU A 158 1.45 0.31 -12.64
CA LEU A 158 2.90 0.43 -12.85
C LEU A 158 3.36 -0.15 -14.20
N ILE A 159 2.83 -1.30 -14.61
CA ILE A 159 3.13 -1.92 -15.91
C ILE A 159 2.70 -1.01 -17.07
N ARG A 160 1.53 -0.36 -16.97
CA ARG A 160 1.06 0.62 -17.98
C ARG A 160 1.97 1.83 -18.11
N PHE A 161 2.79 2.12 -17.10
CA PHE A 161 3.81 3.17 -17.10
C PHE A 161 5.22 2.62 -17.40
N ASP A 162 5.32 1.48 -18.08
CA ASP A 162 6.57 0.84 -18.54
C ASP A 162 7.56 0.51 -17.41
N VAL A 163 7.06 0.26 -16.18
CA VAL A 163 7.89 -0.18 -15.06
C VAL A 163 8.16 -1.69 -15.16
N ASP A 164 9.44 -2.08 -15.27
CA ASP A 164 9.83 -3.49 -15.19
C ASP A 164 9.73 -4.02 -13.75
N LEU A 165 8.74 -4.88 -13.54
CA LEU A 165 8.43 -5.51 -12.26
C LEU A 165 8.68 -7.02 -12.26
N SER A 166 9.29 -7.58 -13.31
CA SER A 166 9.43 -9.03 -13.51
C SER A 166 9.98 -9.78 -12.29
N LYS A 167 11.06 -9.26 -11.67
CA LYS A 167 11.67 -9.84 -10.47
C LYS A 167 10.80 -9.71 -9.22
N GLU A 168 10.13 -8.57 -9.07
CA GLU A 168 9.29 -8.30 -7.91
C GLU A 168 8.05 -9.21 -7.91
N LEU A 169 7.38 -9.30 -9.06
CA LEU A 169 6.21 -10.17 -9.24
C LEU A 169 6.57 -11.64 -9.06
N ALA A 170 7.71 -12.10 -9.57
CA ALA A 170 8.18 -13.46 -9.35
C ALA A 170 8.43 -13.76 -7.85
N SER A 171 8.95 -12.78 -7.10
CA SER A 171 9.14 -12.91 -5.65
C SER A 171 7.80 -13.00 -4.91
N ILE A 172 6.86 -12.10 -5.23
CA ILE A 172 5.52 -12.06 -4.64
C ILE A 172 4.77 -13.37 -4.90
N ASN A 173 4.72 -13.83 -6.15
CA ASN A 173 4.03 -15.06 -6.51
C ASN A 173 4.59 -16.28 -5.75
N ARG A 174 5.91 -16.34 -5.57
CA ARG A 174 6.57 -17.39 -4.79
C ARG A 174 6.21 -17.32 -3.30
N ILE A 175 6.11 -16.12 -2.73
CA ILE A 175 5.82 -15.93 -1.31
C ILE A 175 4.35 -16.25 -1.00
N LEU A 176 3.44 -15.75 -1.84
CA LEU A 176 2.00 -15.92 -1.65
C LEU A 176 1.50 -17.29 -2.11
N GLY A 177 2.27 -18.01 -2.95
CA GLY A 177 1.86 -19.30 -3.50
C GLY A 177 0.70 -19.20 -4.49
N ILE A 178 0.42 -17.99 -5.01
CA ILE A 178 -0.60 -17.70 -6.01
C ILE A 178 0.04 -16.90 -7.13
N ASP A 179 -0.43 -17.08 -8.36
CA ASP A 179 -0.10 -16.16 -9.44
C ASP A 179 -1.09 -14.99 -9.43
N LEU A 180 -0.70 -13.85 -8.83
CA LEU A 180 -1.56 -12.67 -8.82
C LEU A 180 -1.84 -12.13 -10.25
N PHE A 181 -1.01 -12.50 -11.22
CA PHE A 181 -0.81 -11.78 -12.48
C PHE A 181 -1.00 -12.65 -13.73
N GLU A 182 -1.56 -13.86 -13.61
CA GLU A 182 -1.80 -14.84 -14.68
C GLU A 182 -2.61 -14.28 -15.89
N SER A 183 -3.18 -13.08 -15.77
CA SER A 183 -4.01 -12.38 -16.77
C SER A 183 -3.53 -10.96 -17.15
N LEU A 184 -2.32 -10.56 -16.72
CA LEU A 184 -1.80 -9.20 -16.91
C LEU A 184 -0.68 -9.10 -17.96
N ILE A 185 -0.37 -10.21 -18.64
CA ILE A 185 0.55 -10.30 -19.79
C ILE A 185 -0.23 -10.80 -21.00
#